data_AF-A0A420K7P9-F1
#
_entry.id   AF-A0A420K7P9-F1
#
_cell.length_a   1.000
_cell.length_b   1.000
_cell.length_c   1.000
_cell.angle_alpha   90.00
_cell.angle_beta   90.00
_cell.angle_gamma   90.00
#
_symmetry.space_group_name_H-M   'P 1'
#
loop_
_entity.id
_entity.type
_entity.pdbx_description
1 polymer ?
#
loop_
_entity_poly.entity_id
_entity_poly.type
_entity_poly.pdbx_seq_one_letter_code
_entity_poly.pdbx_strand_id
1 'polypeptide(L)' 'MLEKQNAECVGNYIVTPLTKSTNAGVAASVSIRRGMYDRIFRFVPHFACDAQAVQYALAQGRSMVLQGQLG' A
#
# COMPACT_ATOMS: atom_id res chain seq x y z
N MET A 1 13.92 6.21 9.62
CA MET A 1 14.54 4.99 9.08
C MET A 1 13.97 4.81 7.68
N LEU A 2 14.84 4.80 6.67
CA LEU A 2 14.50 4.97 5.26
C LEU A 2 13.67 3.76 4.77
N GLU A 3 12.37 3.94 4.57
CA GLU A 3 11.49 2.93 3.96
C GLU A 3 12.04 2.60 2.56
N LYS A 4 12.44 1.34 2.34
CA LYS A 4 12.79 0.85 1.00
C LYS A 4 11.57 1.09 0.11
N GLN A 5 11.77 1.88 -0.94
CA GLN A 5 10.73 2.23 -1.91
C GLN A 5 10.36 0.98 -2.71
N ASN A 6 9.46 0.17 -2.16
CA ASN A 6 8.87 -0.99 -2.82
C ASN A 6 7.73 -0.58 -3.77
N ALA A 7 7.84 0.59 -4.40
CA ALA A 7 6.80 1.09 -5.31
C ALA A 7 6.71 0.18 -6.56
N GLU A 8 5.50 -0.26 -6.87
CA GLU A 8 5.19 -1.11 -8.01
C GLU A 8 4.40 -0.31 -9.06
N CYS A 9 4.80 -0.41 -10.33
CA CYS A 9 4.03 0.17 -11.43
C CYS A 9 2.98 -0.82 -11.92
N VAL A 10 1.70 -0.45 -11.83
CA VAL A 10 0.56 -1.24 -12.32
C VAL A 10 -0.17 -0.42 -13.40
N GLY A 11 0.19 -0.65 -14.66
CA GLY A 11 -0.29 0.16 -15.77
C GLY A 11 0.13 1.63 -15.62
N ASN A 12 -0.84 2.54 -15.62
CA ASN A 12 -0.60 3.98 -15.45
C ASN A 12 -0.54 4.45 -13.99
N TYR A 13 -0.52 3.51 -13.04
CA TYR A 13 -0.54 3.78 -11.62
C TYR A 13 0.79 3.39 -10.97
N ILE A 14 1.21 4.19 -9.99
CA ILE A 14 2.31 3.85 -9.08
C ILE A 14 1.70 3.48 -7.74
N VAL A 15 1.92 2.23 -7.33
CA VAL A 15 1.40 1.63 -6.11
C VAL A 15 2.53 1.60 -5.09
N THR A 16 2.44 2.45 -4.07
CA THR A 16 3.47 2.57 -3.03
C THR A 16 2.91 2.03 -1.71
N PRO A 17 3.47 0.94 -1.17
CA PRO A 17 3.07 0.44 0.14
C PRO A 17 3.56 1.39 1.23
N LEU A 18 2.75 1.56 2.27
CA LEU A 18 3.02 2.40 3.43
C LEU A 18 2.73 1.58 4.69
N THR A 19 3.70 1.50 5.60
CA THR A 19 3.50 0.82 6.89
C THR A 19 3.56 1.79 8.04
N LYS A 20 2.83 1.48 9.12
CA LYS A 20 2.88 2.25 10.36
C LYS A 20 2.85 1.32 11.55
N SER A 21 3.91 1.34 12.36
CA SER A 21 3.92 0.65 13.65
C SER A 21 2.90 1.29 14.60
N THR A 22 2.07 0.46 15.23
CA THR A 22 1.09 0.84 16.25
C THR A 22 1.24 -0.07 17.47
N ASN A 23 0.54 0.25 18.57
CA ASN A 23 0.51 -0.61 19.76
C ASN A 23 -0.08 -2.01 19.50
N ALA A 24 -0.84 -2.20 18.42
CA ALA A 24 -1.50 -3.46 18.08
C ALA A 24 -0.74 -4.27 17.00
N GLY A 25 0.36 -3.75 16.47
CA GLY A 25 1.13 -4.35 15.38
C GLY A 25 1.43 -3.34 14.27
N VAL A 26 1.74 -3.81 13.07
CA VAL A 26 2.04 -2.96 11.91
C VAL A 26 0.78 -2.79 11.06
N ALA A 27 0.27 -1.56 10.98
CA ALA A 27 -0.84 -1.22 10.10
C ALA A 27 -0.34 -1.07 8.65
N ALA A 28 -1.11 -1.63 7.70
CA ALA A 28 -0.82 -1.52 6.28
C ALA A 28 -1.69 -0.45 5.62
N SER A 29 -1.09 0.27 4.68
CA SER A 29 -1.77 1.21 3.79
C SER A 29 -1.07 1.25 2.44
N VAL A 30 -1.75 1.78 1.42
CA VAL A 30 -1.16 1.91 0.08
C VAL A 30 -1.52 3.26 -0.51
N SER A 31 -0.53 3.94 -1.09
CA SER A 31 -0.73 5.11 -1.96
C SER A 31 -0.81 4.64 -3.40
N ILE A 32 -1.89 4.97 -4.08
CA ILE A 32 -2.07 4.69 -5.52
C ILE A 32 -2.08 6.03 -6.24
N ARG A 33 -1.00 6.31 -6.95
CA ARG A 33 -0.80 7.58 -7.66
C ARG A 33 -1.10 7.45 -9.14
N ARG A 34 -1.82 8.43 -9.69
CA ARG A 34 -1.93 8.65 -11.14
C ARG A 34 -1.63 10.12 -11.45
N GLY A 35 -0.47 10.39 -12.05
CA GLY A 35 0.00 11.75 -12.26
C GLY A 35 0.37 12.44 -10.94
N MET A 36 -0.27 13.58 -10.65
CA MET A 36 0.00 14.39 -9.45
C MET A 36 -0.82 13.98 -8.23
N TYR A 37 -1.86 13.16 -8.40
CA TYR A 37 -2.79 12.84 -7.32
C TYR A 37 -2.59 11.42 -6.80
N ASP A 38 -2.51 11.32 -5.47
CA ASP A 38 -2.41 10.08 -4.72
C ASP A 38 -3.76 9.76 -4.04
N ARG A 39 -4.20 8.51 -4.12
CA ARG A 39 -5.27 7.96 -3.28
C ARG A 39 -4.66 7.04 -2.24
N ILE A 40 -4.91 7.31 -0.97
CA ILE A 40 -4.40 6.49 0.14
C ILE A 40 -5.51 5.59 0.65
N PHE A 41 -5.29 4.28 0.60
CA PHE A 41 -6.17 3.27 1.17
C PHE A 41 -5.53 2.73 2.44
N ARG A 42 -6.28 2.72 3.54
CA ARG A 42 -5.85 2.16 4.82
C ARG A 42 -6.58 0.85 5.04
N PHE A 43 -5.83 -0.17 5.45
CA PHE A 43 -6.38 -1.48 5.69
C PHE A 43 -6.62 -1.70 7.19
N VAL A 44 -7.64 -2.50 7.51
CA VAL A 44 -8.01 -2.85 8.89
C VAL A 44 -7.03 -3.86 9.54
N PRO A 45 -6.50 -4.88 8.82
CA PRO A 45 -5.58 -5.84 9.43
C PRO A 45 -4.29 -5.20 9.92
N HIS A 46 -3.80 -5.71 11.06
CA HIS A 46 -2.49 -5.41 11.60
C HIS A 46 -1.59 -6.65 11.45
N PHE A 47 -0.30 -6.43 11.24
CA PHE A 47 0.67 -7.48 10.95
C PHE A 47 1.76 -7.54 12.02
N ALA A 48 2.43 -8.70 12.14
CA ALA A 48 3.50 -8.87 13.13
C ALA A 48 4.79 -8.12 12.73
N CYS A 49 5.00 -7.87 11.44
CA CYS A 49 6.16 -7.15 10.94
C CYS A 49 5.86 -6.36 9.66
N ASP A 50 6.74 -5.40 9.34
CA ASP A 50 6.63 -4.55 8.15
C ASP A 50 6.62 -5.35 6.84
N ALA A 51 7.38 -6.44 6.74
CA ALA A 51 7.43 -7.24 5.53
C ALA A 51 6.05 -7.81 5.14
N GLN A 52 5.29 -8.29 6.13
CA GLN A 52 3.93 -8.79 5.91
C GLN A 52 2.97 -7.66 5.52
N ALA A 53 3.06 -6.51 6.19
CA ALA A 53 2.23 -5.34 5.89
C ALA A 53 2.52 -4.79 4.48
N VAL A 54 3.78 -4.73 4.06
CA VAL A 54 4.20 -4.31 2.72
C VAL A 54 3.67 -5.27 1.65
N GLN A 55 3.86 -6.59 1.81
CA GLN A 55 3.36 -7.56 0.84
C GLN A 55 1.85 -7.51 0.71
N TYR A 56 1.14 -7.37 1.83
CA TYR A 56 -0.30 -7.22 1.83
C TYR A 56 -0.75 -5.93 1.13
N ALA A 57 -0.13 -4.79 1.44
CA ALA A 57 -0.46 -3.50 0.84
C ALA A 57 -0.26 -3.50 -0.68
N LEU A 58 0.83 -4.11 -1.16
CA LEU A 58 1.09 -4.26 -2.60
C LEU A 58 0.07 -5.16 -3.29
N ALA A 59 -0.21 -6.34 -2.73
CA ALA A 59 -1.17 -7.27 -3.31
C ALA A 59 -2.56 -6.65 -3.42
N GLN A 60 -3.01 -5.95 -2.36
CA GLN A 60 -4.28 -5.25 -2.35
C GLN A 60 -4.28 -4.07 -3.33
N GLY A 61 -3.25 -3.21 -3.30
CA GLY A 61 -3.14 -2.06 -4.18
C GLY A 61 -3.13 -2.45 -5.67
N ARG A 62 -2.40 -3.52 -6.01
CA ARG A 62 -2.41 -4.10 -7.36
C ARG A 62 -3.80 -4.60 -7.76
N SER A 63 -4.47 -5.35 -6.87
CA SER A 63 -5.83 -5.84 -7.14
C SER A 63 -6.80 -4.69 -7.37
N MET A 64 -6.73 -3.65 -6.54
CA MET A 64 -7.59 -2.46 -6.65
C MET A 64 -7.44 -1.76 -8.00
N VAL A 65 -6.19 -1.60 -8.50
CA VAL A 65 -5.94 -1.03 -9.81
C VAL A 65 -6.50 -1.92 -10.92
N LEU A 66 -6.22 -3.23 -10.87
CA LEU A 66 -6.64 -4.17 -11.91
C LEU A 66 -8.17 -4.34 -11.97
N GLN A 67 -8.85 -4.22 -10.82
CA GLN A 67 -10.31 -4.35 -10.71
C GLN A 67 -11.05 -3.00 -10.82
N GLY A 68 -10.33 -1.88 -10.99
CA GLY A 68 -10.93 -0.55 -11.06
C GLY A 68 -11.59 -0.09 -9.76
N GLN A 69 -11.21 -0.66 -8.61
CA GLN A 69 -11.80 -0.39 -7.29
C GLN A 69 -11.21 0.86 -6.61
N LEU A 70 -10.88 1.88 -7.39
CA LEU A 70 -10.23 3.08 -6.87
C LEU A 70 -11.24 4.13 -6.38
N GLY A 71 -12.52 3.99 -6.71
CA GLY A 71 -13.59 4.97 -6.46
C GLY A 71 -13.91 5.85 -7.66
#